data_AF-A0A7S2GSQ9-F1
#
_entry.id   AF-A0A7S2GSQ9-F1
#
_cell.length_a   1.000
_cell.length_b   1.000
_cell.length_c   1.000
_cell.angle_alpha   90.00
_cell.angle_beta   90.00
_cell.angle_gamma   90.00
#
_symmetry.space_group_name_H-M   'P 1'
#
loop_
_entity.id
_entity.type
_entity.pdbx_description
1 polymer ?
#
loop_
_entity_poly.entity_id
_entity_poly.type
_entity_poly.pdbx_seq_one_letter_code
_entity_poly.pdbx_strand_id
1 'polypeptide(L)'
;NTSPQKLSVSYAMAQSSKLFVFEERLELTMSSVKKIPEELATYGKISLTHNQVSKMIGKLFLARTQVNLHSDILDEPDFLWECDEWEPFYRRIMVYLDIENRVELLNKRLDVIRELLDVLDTQLENKKAARLEWIVIILILIEIISDFFWNVIPYFWPVNEDHL
;
A
#
# COMPACT_ATOMS: atom_id res chain seq x y z
N ASN A 1 -11.78 12.57 -47.03
CA ASN A 1 -10.57 12.88 -46.23
C ASN A 1 -10.85 13.21 -44.74
N THR A 2 -11.90 12.68 -44.11
CA THR A 2 -12.23 13.01 -42.69
C THR A 2 -12.35 11.80 -41.75
N SER A 3 -12.24 10.56 -42.25
CA SER A 3 -12.38 9.34 -41.44
C SER A 3 -11.27 9.15 -40.40
N PRO A 4 -9.96 9.23 -40.72
CA PRO A 4 -8.90 9.00 -39.73
C PRO A 4 -8.85 10.10 -38.66
N GLN A 5 -9.17 11.35 -39.01
CA GLN A 5 -9.30 12.46 -38.06
C GLN A 5 -10.38 12.18 -37.00
N LYS A 6 -11.58 11.78 -37.44
CA LYS A 6 -12.68 11.47 -36.53
C LYS A 6 -12.36 10.28 -35.63
N LEU A 7 -11.67 9.27 -36.19
CA LEU A 7 -11.23 8.10 -35.44
C LEU A 7 -10.23 8.48 -34.35
N SER A 8 -9.24 9.31 -34.67
CA SER A 8 -8.24 9.81 -33.72
C SER A 8 -8.86 10.58 -32.55
N VAL A 9 -9.79 11.50 -32.85
CA VAL A 9 -10.54 12.24 -31.83
C VAL A 9 -11.36 11.31 -30.95
N SER A 10 -12.07 10.36 -31.55
CA SER A 10 -12.93 9.42 -30.82
C SER A 10 -12.11 8.51 -29.90
N TYR A 11 -10.94 8.07 -30.35
CA TYR A 11 -10.02 7.25 -29.58
C TYR A 11 -9.47 8.02 -28.37
N ALA A 12 -8.97 9.24 -28.58
CA ALA A 12 -8.48 10.09 -27.49
C ALA A 12 -9.59 10.44 -26.47
N MET A 13 -10.82 10.69 -26.94
CA MET A 13 -11.97 10.90 -26.05
C MET A 13 -12.33 9.65 -25.24
N ALA A 14 -12.30 8.47 -25.86
CA ALA A 14 -12.54 7.21 -25.17
C ALA A 14 -11.49 6.94 -24.08
N GLN A 15 -10.22 7.23 -24.37
CA GLN A 15 -9.14 7.16 -23.38
C GLN A 15 -9.38 8.13 -22.21
N SER A 16 -9.70 9.39 -22.49
CA SER A 16 -9.99 10.39 -21.45
C SER A 16 -11.14 9.96 -20.52
N SER A 17 -12.22 9.41 -21.10
CA SER A 17 -13.37 8.88 -20.35
C SER A 17 -12.98 7.71 -19.45
N LYS A 18 -12.13 6.81 -19.96
CA LYS A 18 -11.61 5.68 -19.17
C LYS A 18 -10.70 6.14 -18.03
N LEU A 19 -9.83 7.11 -18.29
CA LEU A 19 -8.98 7.72 -17.28
C LEU A 19 -9.81 8.37 -16.16
N PHE A 20 -10.90 9.05 -16.52
CA PHE A 20 -11.83 9.62 -15.56
C PHE A 20 -12.42 8.58 -14.57
N VAL A 21 -12.74 7.37 -15.04
CA VAL A 21 -13.21 6.29 -14.16
C VAL A 21 -12.14 5.86 -13.16
N PHE A 22 -10.87 5.84 -13.57
CA PHE A 22 -9.77 5.54 -12.65
C PHE A 22 -9.53 6.65 -11.63
N GLU A 23 -9.61 7.91 -12.06
CA GLU A 23 -9.53 9.10 -11.19
C GLU A 23 -10.63 9.05 -10.11
N GLU A 24 -11.87 8.75 -10.49
CA GLU A 24 -12.99 8.64 -9.56
C GLU A 24 -12.78 7.51 -8.53
N ARG A 25 -12.33 6.32 -8.98
CA ARG A 25 -12.01 5.21 -8.07
C ARG A 25 -10.88 5.55 -7.10
N LEU A 26 -9.87 6.28 -7.56
CA LEU A 26 -8.78 6.71 -6.70
C LEU A 26 -9.25 7.73 -5.67
N GLU A 27 -10.13 8.65 -6.05
CA GLU A 27 -10.70 9.65 -5.12
C GLU A 27 -11.51 8.98 -4.00
N LEU A 28 -12.30 7.95 -4.33
CA LEU A 28 -12.99 7.12 -3.34
C LEU A 28 -12.00 6.41 -2.40
N THR A 29 -10.90 5.91 -2.96
CA THR A 29 -9.84 5.25 -2.17
C THR A 29 -9.17 6.25 -1.23
N MET A 30 -8.74 7.42 -1.72
CA MET A 30 -8.18 8.52 -0.92
C MET A 30 -9.12 8.93 0.21
N SER A 31 -10.40 9.08 -0.09
CA SER A 31 -11.42 9.40 0.93
C SER A 31 -11.51 8.34 2.02
N SER A 32 -11.34 7.06 1.66
CA SER A 32 -11.35 5.96 2.64
C SER A 32 -10.08 5.91 3.51
N VAL A 33 -8.90 6.28 2.98
CA VAL A 33 -7.65 6.28 3.73
C VAL A 33 -7.38 7.58 4.50
N LYS A 34 -8.05 8.68 4.17
CA LYS A 34 -7.83 10.01 4.77
C LYS A 34 -7.89 10.04 6.29
N LYS A 35 -8.76 9.22 6.90
CA LYS A 35 -8.93 9.16 8.37
C LYS A 35 -7.75 8.51 9.08
N ILE A 36 -6.96 7.69 8.39
CA ILE A 36 -5.87 6.93 8.99
C ILE A 36 -4.74 7.85 9.52
N PRO A 37 -4.17 8.78 8.72
CA PRO A 37 -3.18 9.72 9.23
C PRO A 37 -3.75 10.64 10.31
N GLU A 38 -5.04 10.99 10.24
CA GLU A 38 -5.73 11.77 11.29
C GLU A 38 -5.80 11.00 12.62
N GLU A 39 -6.16 9.71 12.59
CA GLU A 39 -6.13 8.83 13.76
C GLU A 39 -4.70 8.69 14.32
N LEU A 40 -3.73 8.48 13.44
CA LEU A 40 -2.33 8.33 13.83
C LEU A 40 -1.79 9.61 14.49
N ALA A 41 -2.09 10.78 13.95
CA ALA A 41 -1.68 12.07 14.52
C ALA A 41 -2.36 12.37 15.86
N THR A 42 -3.64 11.98 16.02
CA THR A 42 -4.42 12.29 17.23
C THR A 42 -4.13 11.31 18.38
N TYR A 43 -4.06 10.02 18.08
CA TYR A 43 -3.99 8.96 19.11
C TYR A 43 -2.63 8.28 19.19
N GLY A 44 -1.71 8.54 18.25
CA GLY A 44 -0.43 7.83 18.14
C GLY A 44 -0.56 6.36 17.78
N LYS A 45 -1.77 5.90 17.46
CA LYS A 45 -2.07 4.50 17.12
C LYS A 45 -3.19 4.44 16.09
N ILE A 46 -3.08 3.46 15.20
CA ILE A 46 -4.14 3.10 14.27
C ILE A 46 -4.99 1.95 14.82
N SER A 47 -6.27 1.96 14.46
CA SER A 47 -7.25 0.91 14.79
C SER A 47 -7.18 -0.32 13.87
N LEU A 48 -6.38 -0.26 12.79
CA LEU A 48 -6.25 -1.30 11.79
C LEU A 48 -5.35 -2.46 12.22
N THR A 49 -5.74 -3.67 11.83
CA THR A 49 -4.95 -4.89 11.94
C THR A 49 -4.00 -5.05 10.76
N HIS A 50 -2.93 -5.82 10.95
CA HIS A 50 -1.96 -6.12 9.88
C HIS A 50 -2.62 -6.74 8.65
N ASN A 51 -3.59 -7.65 8.82
CA ASN A 51 -4.31 -8.23 7.69
C ASN A 51 -5.10 -7.18 6.90
N GLN A 52 -5.68 -6.17 7.57
CA GLN A 52 -6.36 -5.08 6.89
C GLN A 52 -5.39 -4.22 6.08
N VAL A 53 -4.23 -3.86 6.66
CA VAL A 53 -3.18 -3.10 5.95
C VAL A 53 -2.66 -3.89 4.75
N SER A 54 -2.31 -5.17 4.89
CA SER A 54 -1.84 -6.00 3.77
C SER A 54 -2.89 -6.12 2.64
N LYS A 55 -4.19 -6.22 2.98
CA LYS A 55 -5.27 -6.19 1.98
C LYS A 55 -5.35 -4.85 1.24
N MET A 56 -5.10 -3.73 1.93
CA MET A 56 -5.08 -2.41 1.32
C MET A 56 -3.89 -2.25 0.39
N ILE A 57 -2.70 -2.73 0.77
CA ILE A 57 -1.51 -2.78 -0.07
C ILE A 57 -1.80 -3.58 -1.35
N GLY A 58 -2.40 -4.78 -1.23
CA GLY A 58 -2.77 -5.59 -2.38
C GLY A 58 -3.77 -4.91 -3.32
N LYS A 59 -4.79 -4.24 -2.77
CA LYS A 59 -5.75 -3.45 -3.57
C LYS A 59 -5.08 -2.29 -4.30
N LEU A 60 -4.16 -1.59 -3.63
CA LEU A 60 -3.40 -0.50 -4.22
C LEU A 60 -2.51 -0.98 -5.38
N PHE A 61 -1.86 -2.14 -5.20
CA PHE A 61 -1.06 -2.76 -6.25
C PHE A 61 -1.91 -3.14 -7.47
N LEU A 62 -3.09 -3.72 -7.25
CA LEU A 62 -4.05 -4.00 -8.34
C LEU A 62 -4.47 -2.72 -9.07
N ALA A 63 -4.73 -1.64 -8.34
CA ALA A 63 -5.09 -0.35 -8.94
C ALA A 63 -3.93 0.22 -9.78
N ARG A 64 -2.70 0.22 -9.27
CA ARG A 64 -1.51 0.64 -10.01
C ARG A 64 -1.30 -0.19 -11.27
N THR A 65 -1.38 -1.50 -11.17
CA THR A 65 -1.21 -2.39 -12.33
C THR A 65 -2.30 -2.14 -13.37
N GLN A 66 -3.54 -1.91 -12.96
CA GLN A 66 -4.62 -1.54 -13.88
C GLN A 66 -4.36 -0.19 -14.57
N VAL A 67 -3.91 0.83 -13.83
CA VAL A 67 -3.55 2.12 -14.42
C VAL A 67 -2.38 1.98 -15.40
N ASN A 68 -1.32 1.26 -15.03
CA ASN A 68 -0.12 1.10 -15.85
C ASN A 68 -0.36 0.25 -17.10
N LEU A 69 -1.11 -0.85 -17.02
CA LEU A 69 -1.53 -1.60 -18.22
C LEU A 69 -2.37 -0.75 -19.19
N HIS A 70 -3.02 0.30 -18.70
CA HIS A 70 -3.74 1.27 -19.52
C HIS A 70 -2.91 2.52 -19.84
N SER A 71 -1.71 2.65 -19.26
CA SER A 71 -0.73 3.65 -19.65
C SER A 71 0.11 3.16 -20.81
N ASP A 72 0.27 1.85 -21.00
CA ASP A 72 0.73 1.24 -22.27
C ASP A 72 -0.25 1.54 -23.45
N ILE A 73 -1.41 2.12 -23.16
CA ILE A 73 -2.33 2.70 -24.17
C ILE A 73 -1.87 4.09 -24.67
N LEU A 74 -0.88 4.70 -24.01
CA LEU A 74 -0.20 5.90 -24.51
C LEU A 74 0.77 5.57 -25.65
N ASP A 75 1.04 4.29 -25.90
CA ASP A 75 1.67 3.88 -27.15
C ASP A 75 0.78 4.31 -28.33
N GLU A 76 1.45 4.77 -29.37
CA GLU A 76 0.79 5.34 -30.53
C GLU A 76 -0.16 4.31 -31.15
N PRO A 77 -1.47 4.59 -31.24
CA PRO A 77 -2.44 3.57 -31.60
C PRO A 77 -2.12 2.97 -32.97
N ASP A 78 -2.23 1.65 -33.10
CA ASP A 78 -1.81 0.89 -34.29
C ASP A 78 -2.34 1.45 -35.62
N PHE A 79 -3.52 2.07 -35.62
CA PHE A 79 -4.08 2.67 -36.84
C PHE A 79 -3.28 3.89 -37.35
N LEU A 80 -2.50 4.55 -36.49
CA LEU A 80 -1.61 5.63 -36.88
C LEU A 80 -0.37 5.11 -37.62
N TRP A 81 0.01 3.83 -37.43
CA TRP A 81 1.12 3.22 -38.17
C TRP A 81 0.82 3.12 -39.68
N GLU A 82 -0.46 3.08 -40.06
CA GLU A 82 -0.91 3.11 -41.46
C GLU A 82 -1.19 4.55 -41.96
N CYS A 83 -1.11 5.55 -41.07
CA CYS A 83 -1.63 6.90 -41.26
C CYS A 83 -0.75 7.97 -40.57
N ASP A 84 0.57 7.90 -40.75
CA ASP A 84 1.58 8.78 -40.12
C ASP A 84 1.27 10.29 -40.24
N GLU A 85 0.61 10.72 -41.32
CA GLU A 85 0.23 12.13 -41.54
C GLU A 85 -0.65 12.72 -40.41
N TRP A 86 -1.29 11.87 -39.60
CA TRP A 86 -2.23 12.26 -38.55
C TRP A 86 -1.65 12.22 -37.14
N GLU A 87 -0.44 11.69 -36.93
CA GLU A 87 0.25 11.69 -35.63
C GLU A 87 0.27 13.10 -34.99
N PRO A 88 0.69 14.18 -35.70
CA PRO A 88 0.80 15.49 -35.10
C PRO A 88 -0.54 16.04 -34.62
N PHE A 89 -1.65 15.63 -35.27
CA PHE A 89 -3.00 16.01 -34.88
C PHE A 89 -3.47 15.22 -33.66
N TYR A 90 -3.25 13.90 -33.65
CA TYR A 90 -3.53 13.06 -32.48
C TYR A 90 -2.78 13.54 -31.23
N ARG A 91 -1.47 13.82 -31.36
CA ARG A 91 -0.63 14.36 -30.27
C ARG A 91 -1.18 15.68 -29.73
N ARG A 92 -1.66 16.59 -30.58
CA ARG A 92 -2.31 17.84 -30.13
C ARG A 92 -3.57 17.58 -29.30
N ILE A 93 -4.37 16.57 -29.65
CA ILE A 93 -5.56 16.20 -28.88
C ILE A 93 -5.16 15.59 -27.53
N MET A 94 -4.14 14.74 -27.49
CA MET A 94 -3.62 14.16 -26.25
C MET A 94 -3.12 15.24 -25.28
N VAL A 95 -2.39 16.24 -25.79
CA VAL A 95 -1.97 17.42 -25.04
C VAL A 95 -3.17 18.26 -24.60
N TYR A 96 -4.15 18.48 -25.49
CA TYR A 96 -5.35 19.26 -25.16
C TYR A 96 -6.20 18.59 -24.06
N LEU A 97 -6.28 17.26 -24.04
CA LEU A 97 -6.98 16.48 -23.02
C LEU A 97 -6.14 16.19 -21.77
N ASP A 98 -4.89 16.66 -21.78
CA ASP A 98 -3.92 16.57 -20.67
C ASP A 98 -3.70 15.13 -20.15
N ILE A 99 -3.78 14.14 -21.05
CA ILE A 99 -3.83 12.72 -20.66
C ILE A 99 -2.56 12.31 -19.91
N GLU A 100 -1.38 12.68 -20.40
CA GLU A 100 -0.09 12.31 -19.78
C GLU A 100 0.04 12.87 -18.37
N ASN A 101 -0.22 14.18 -18.18
CA ASN A 101 -0.15 14.83 -16.87
C ASN A 101 -1.16 14.25 -15.88
N ARG A 102 -2.36 13.89 -16.35
CA ARG A 102 -3.39 13.25 -15.51
C ARG A 102 -2.98 11.85 -15.07
N VAL A 103 -2.37 11.05 -15.95
CA VAL A 103 -1.80 9.75 -15.59
C VAL A 103 -0.66 9.90 -14.57
N GLU A 104 0.22 10.89 -14.75
CA GLU A 104 1.29 11.18 -13.80
C GLU A 104 0.75 11.57 -12.43
N LEU A 105 -0.28 12.43 -12.38
CA LEU A 105 -0.94 12.82 -11.14
C LEU A 105 -1.60 11.63 -10.44
N LEU A 106 -2.25 10.75 -11.21
CA LEU A 106 -2.87 9.53 -10.68
C LEU A 106 -1.81 8.61 -10.04
N ASN A 107 -0.66 8.45 -10.70
CA ASN A 107 0.46 7.67 -10.16
C ASN A 107 1.04 8.28 -8.88
N LYS A 108 1.26 9.61 -8.84
CA LYS A 108 1.71 10.32 -7.64
C LYS A 108 0.77 10.13 -6.45
N ARG A 109 -0.55 10.21 -6.69
CA ARG A 109 -1.55 9.98 -5.64
C ARG A 109 -1.52 8.54 -5.13
N LEU A 110 -1.33 7.55 -6.02
CA LEU A 110 -1.13 6.16 -5.62
C LEU A 110 0.15 5.97 -4.78
N ASP A 111 1.25 6.65 -5.13
CA ASP A 111 2.50 6.63 -4.34
C ASP A 111 2.30 7.15 -2.92
N VAL A 112 1.62 8.29 -2.76
CA VAL A 112 1.33 8.84 -1.42
C VAL A 112 0.54 7.85 -0.55
N ILE A 113 -0.44 7.14 -1.12
CA ILE A 113 -1.18 6.10 -0.39
C ILE A 113 -0.25 4.94 -0.03
N ARG A 114 0.65 4.56 -0.94
CA ARG A 114 1.62 3.48 -0.69
C ARG A 114 2.56 3.82 0.45
N GLU A 115 3.14 5.01 0.43
CA GLU A 115 4.03 5.50 1.50
C GLU A 115 3.32 5.47 2.86
N LEU A 116 2.06 5.91 2.91
CA LEU A 116 1.25 5.80 4.12
C LEU A 116 1.13 4.34 4.58
N LEU A 117 0.74 3.43 3.68
CA LEU A 117 0.55 2.01 4.03
C LEU A 117 1.85 1.34 4.50
N ASP A 118 2.99 1.66 3.87
CA ASP A 118 4.31 1.12 4.24
C ASP A 118 4.71 1.56 5.65
N VAL A 119 4.41 2.82 6.02
CA VAL A 119 4.59 3.32 7.39
C VAL A 119 3.72 2.54 8.38
N LEU A 120 2.46 2.25 8.03
CA LEU A 120 1.56 1.49 8.90
C LEU A 120 2.02 0.04 9.08
N ASP A 121 2.49 -0.60 8.01
CA ASP A 121 2.95 -1.98 8.04
C ASP A 121 4.16 -2.11 8.99
N THR A 122 5.14 -1.21 8.82
CA THR A 122 6.32 -1.10 9.69
C THR A 122 5.92 -0.90 11.18
N GLN A 123 4.95 -0.04 11.46
CA GLN A 123 4.44 0.18 12.83
C GLN A 123 3.82 -1.08 13.43
N LEU A 124 3.13 -1.89 12.62
CA LEU A 124 2.51 -3.13 13.07
C LEU A 124 3.53 -4.25 13.27
N GLU A 125 4.57 -4.32 12.43
CA GLU A 125 5.71 -5.23 12.61
C GLU A 125 6.47 -4.91 13.90
N ASN A 126 6.78 -3.64 14.16
CA ASN A 126 7.44 -3.21 15.39
C ASN A 126 6.66 -3.60 16.65
N LYS A 127 5.32 -3.50 16.62
CA LYS A 127 4.45 -3.96 17.73
C LYS A 127 4.50 -5.47 17.94
N LYS A 128 4.61 -6.25 16.85
CA LYS A 128 4.78 -7.71 16.95
C LYS A 128 6.15 -8.06 17.54
N ALA A 129 7.21 -7.40 17.07
CA ALA A 129 8.58 -7.59 17.57
C ALA A 129 8.68 -7.28 19.07
N ALA A 130 8.16 -6.12 19.50
CA ALA A 130 8.13 -5.74 20.92
C ALA A 130 7.37 -6.76 21.79
N ARG A 131 6.29 -7.36 21.27
CA ARG A 131 5.57 -8.42 21.99
C ARG A 131 6.41 -9.68 22.15
N LEU A 132 7.13 -10.09 21.11
CA LEU A 132 8.04 -11.23 21.18
C LEU A 132 9.19 -10.96 22.17
N GLU A 133 9.72 -9.75 22.18
CA GLU A 133 10.75 -9.32 23.13
C GLU A 133 10.27 -9.47 24.59
N TRP A 134 9.07 -8.98 24.90
CA TRP A 134 8.47 -9.15 26.24
C TRP A 134 8.27 -10.62 26.63
N ILE A 135 7.86 -11.48 25.67
CA ILE A 135 7.75 -12.93 25.92
C ILE A 135 9.11 -13.52 26.28
N VAL A 136 10.16 -13.20 25.53
CA VAL A 136 11.52 -13.69 25.80
C VAL A 136 12.02 -13.23 27.17
N ILE A 137 11.81 -11.95 27.54
CA ILE A 137 12.19 -11.43 28.86
C ILE A 137 11.47 -12.21 29.97
N ILE A 138 10.17 -12.47 29.84
CA ILE A 138 9.39 -13.22 30.84
C ILE A 138 9.90 -14.67 30.95
N LEU A 139 10.21 -15.32 29.83
CA LEU A 139 10.74 -16.69 29.82
C LEU A 139 12.08 -16.78 30.56
N ILE A 140 12.99 -15.82 30.35
CA ILE A 140 14.28 -15.76 31.06
C ILE A 140 14.08 -15.53 32.57
N LEU A 141 13.14 -14.66 32.96
CA LEU A 141 12.84 -14.42 34.38
C LEU A 141 12.32 -15.68 35.08
N ILE A 142 11.45 -16.44 34.42
CA ILE A 142 10.94 -17.71 34.95
C ILE A 142 12.07 -18.71 35.14
N GLU A 143 12.98 -18.82 34.18
CA GLU A 143 14.15 -19.71 34.27
C GLU A 143 15.02 -19.38 35.48
N ILE A 144 15.38 -18.10 35.65
CA ILE A 144 16.21 -17.65 36.78
C ILE A 144 15.52 -17.92 38.13
N ILE A 145 14.20 -17.69 38.21
CA ILE A 145 13.43 -17.94 39.44
C ILE A 145 13.38 -19.45 39.73
N SER A 146 13.15 -20.28 38.71
CA SER A 146 13.16 -21.74 38.84
C SER A 146 14.51 -22.24 39.33
N ASP A 147 15.60 -21.84 38.68
CA ASP A 147 16.97 -22.20 39.06
C ASP A 147 17.31 -21.73 40.48
N PHE A 148 16.91 -20.51 40.84
CA PHE A 148 17.10 -20.00 42.18
C PHE A 148 16.31 -20.80 43.21
N PHE A 149 15.04 -21.11 42.93
CA PHE A 149 14.17 -21.89 43.81
C PHE A 149 14.76 -23.28 44.06
N TRP A 150 15.17 -23.99 43.00
CA TRP A 150 15.80 -25.31 43.11
C TRP A 150 17.11 -25.29 43.90
N ASN A 151 17.93 -24.25 43.73
CA ASN A 151 19.23 -24.17 44.39
C ASN A 151 19.16 -23.64 45.83
N VAL A 152 18.22 -22.76 46.17
CA VAL A 152 18.19 -22.06 47.47
C VAL A 152 17.27 -22.71 48.49
N ILE A 153 16.17 -23.34 48.07
CA ILE A 153 15.28 -24.06 49.01
C ILE A 153 15.99 -25.14 49.81
N PRO A 154 16.87 -25.98 49.21
CA PRO A 154 17.60 -26.99 49.95
C PRO A 154 18.49 -26.41 51.06
N TYR A 155 18.95 -25.17 50.91
CA TYR A 155 19.77 -24.49 51.91
C TYR A 155 18.92 -23.94 53.07
N PHE A 156 17.70 -23.49 52.80
CA PHE A 156 16.82 -22.89 53.81
C PHE A 156 16.01 -23.92 54.60
N TRP A 157 15.74 -25.08 53.99
CA TRP A 157 15.13 -26.23 54.64
C TRP A 157 16.09 -27.41 54.59
N PRO A 158 17.12 -27.45 55.47
CA PRO A 158 17.87 -28.68 55.67
C PRO A 158 16.87 -29.71 56.22
N VAL A 159 16.58 -30.74 55.42
CA VAL A 159 15.85 -31.91 55.91
C VAL A 159 16.69 -32.49 57.03
N ASN A 160 16.22 -32.33 58.27
CA ASN A 160 16.86 -32.89 59.45
C ASN A 160 16.68 -34.40 59.37
N GLU A 161 17.69 -35.13 58.87
CA GLU A 161 17.77 -36.59 58.94
C GLU A 161 18.08 -37.04 60.37
N ASP A 162 17.20 -36.70 61.31
CA ASP A 162 17.20 -37.28 62.64
C ASP A 162 15.90 -38.06 62.77
N HIS A 163 15.94 -39.36 62.44
CA HIS A 163 15.39 -40.47 63.21
C HIS A 163 15.40 -41.77 62.38
N LEU A 164 16.01 -42.78 63.01
CA LEU A 164 16.09 -44.22 62.71
C LEU A 164 14.83 -44.84 62.09
#